data_AF-A0AAU1JW56-F1
#
_entry.id   AF-A0AAU1JW56-F1
#
_cell.length_a   1.000
_cell.length_b   1.000
_cell.length_c   1.000
_cell.angle_alpha   90.00
_cell.angle_beta   90.00
_cell.angle_gamma   90.00
#
_symmetry.space_group_name_H-M   'P 1'
#
loop_
_entity.id
_entity.type
_entity.pdbx_description
1 polymer ?
#
loop_
_entity_poly.entity_id
_entity_poly.type
_entity_poly.pdbx_seq_one_letter_code
_entity_poly.pdbx_strand_id
1 'polypeptide(L)'
;MTDLRPGRASGDELMRVGAYEILSKLGEGGMGVVHLARHEETGERVALKVLRTHVVGDEETRARLEREVRSLRQVRSPWIAEIVDADPYADLPFVATRYVPGPTLHDRIKDDGPVVGEDRFWLARCLAGGVAACHDAGVLHRDVKPSNVVMEGRTPVLIDFGLARVADDPKITLTGWLVGTPGYLAPEILEGTPSSPASDVHSWAATTAFALLGRPPFGTGPSMAVLDRVRRGQHDLDGIEGSMREVLTAALATDPADRPGLEELREWLMEPEVPWSGADSTVTKVLPVTMPLAAAPADAELKPTLVDPDAAGDAVTEVEEVPPTAVTVADAPAEPVVVRRFDPQAPPPAPSPEPGWSPPSKHANLKRWPGPMHFLILVALAAILAGVVAAYPFLGATLLGLGVWLLRAVSLAADHLSKRREARGRKWYDGLWALVRSPWDLVRAIPGTAALTALTGVIAAAVAVGCLALELPLTVVLYVAAMVFMSAAWLASQRVRDTVGPVARAASSPSQRWVVAVVGLAIIAAAVGWYAAQMGVSWVPLDDVRSGQLPGVVRDVLRRAR
;
A
#
# COMPACT_ATOMS: atom_id res chain seq x y z
N MET A 1 26.27 -35.07 -24.78
CA MET A 1 26.67 -34.05 -25.77
C MET A 1 26.28 -34.62 -27.12
N THR A 2 25.02 -34.41 -27.50
CA THR A 2 24.43 -34.94 -28.73
C THR A 2 23.65 -33.80 -29.34
N ASP A 3 24.12 -33.37 -30.51
CA ASP A 3 23.65 -32.26 -31.32
C ASP A 3 22.15 -32.36 -31.63
N LEU A 4 21.41 -31.28 -31.35
CA LEU A 4 20.17 -30.95 -32.04
C LEU A 4 20.46 -29.78 -32.98
N ARG A 5 20.68 -30.10 -34.27
CA ARG A 5 20.61 -29.10 -35.34
C ARG A 5 19.13 -28.77 -35.62
N PRO A 6 18.79 -27.50 -35.91
CA PRO A 6 17.41 -27.08 -36.08
C PRO A 6 16.89 -27.51 -37.45
N GLY A 7 15.96 -28.47 -37.45
CA GLY A 7 15.12 -28.76 -38.59
C GLY A 7 14.08 -27.66 -38.77
N ARG A 8 14.02 -27.11 -39.98
CA ARG A 8 13.06 -26.10 -40.44
C ARG A 8 11.65 -26.72 -40.42
N ALA A 9 10.80 -26.33 -39.46
CA ALA A 9 9.41 -26.77 -39.40
C ALA A 9 8.49 -25.76 -40.09
N SER A 10 7.77 -26.23 -41.10
CA SER A 10 6.70 -25.56 -41.82
C SER A 10 5.35 -25.82 -41.13
N GLY A 11 4.63 -24.75 -40.75
CA GLY A 11 3.16 -24.65 -40.66
C GLY A 11 2.39 -25.49 -39.63
N ASP A 12 1.87 -24.81 -38.60
CA ASP A 12 0.65 -25.18 -37.81
C ASP A 12 0.59 -26.53 -37.10
N GLU A 13 1.61 -26.89 -36.33
CA GLU A 13 1.39 -27.78 -35.19
C GLU A 13 0.81 -26.95 -34.04
N LEU A 14 -0.53 -26.86 -33.95
CA LEU A 14 -1.24 -26.21 -32.85
C LEU A 14 -0.81 -26.86 -31.54
N MET A 15 0.06 -26.17 -30.79
CA MET A 15 0.50 -26.61 -29.47
C MET A 15 -0.72 -26.72 -28.55
N ARG A 16 -0.90 -27.88 -27.90
CA ARG A 16 -2.00 -28.13 -26.97
C ARG A 16 -1.51 -28.11 -25.53
N VAL A 17 -2.35 -27.60 -24.63
CA VAL A 17 -2.12 -27.62 -23.18
C VAL A 17 -3.43 -28.02 -22.50
N GLY A 18 -3.49 -29.23 -21.95
CA GLY A 18 -4.73 -29.78 -21.41
C GLY A 18 -5.82 -29.88 -22.49
N ALA A 19 -7.02 -29.39 -22.19
CA ALA A 19 -8.16 -29.33 -23.11
C ALA A 19 -8.19 -28.06 -23.99
N TYR A 20 -7.08 -27.34 -24.08
CA TYR A 20 -6.99 -26.05 -24.76
C TYR A 20 -6.06 -26.10 -25.98
N GLU A 21 -6.60 -25.70 -27.12
CA GLU A 21 -5.86 -25.49 -28.37
C GLU A 21 -5.31 -24.05 -28.38
N ILE A 22 -3.98 -23.89 -28.47
CA ILE A 22 -3.36 -22.56 -28.54
C ILE A 22 -3.58 -21.95 -29.92
N LEU A 23 -4.19 -20.77 -29.97
CA LEU A 23 -4.46 -20.02 -31.20
C LEU A 23 -3.36 -19.01 -31.49
N SER A 24 -2.96 -18.23 -30.49
CA SER A 24 -1.92 -17.21 -30.63
C SER A 24 -1.28 -16.88 -29.29
N LYS A 25 -0.13 -16.21 -29.33
CA LYS A 25 0.54 -15.69 -28.12
C LYS A 25 0.05 -14.26 -27.85
N LEU A 26 -0.46 -14.02 -26.64
CA LEU A 26 -0.91 -12.69 -26.19
C LEU A 26 0.21 -11.93 -25.48
N GLY A 27 1.10 -12.62 -24.78
CA GLY A 27 2.21 -11.99 -24.08
C GLY A 27 3.15 -12.99 -23.44
N GLU A 28 4.34 -12.53 -23.03
CA GLU A 28 5.30 -13.32 -22.27
C GLU A 28 5.89 -12.48 -21.14
N GLY A 29 5.98 -13.08 -19.96
CA GLY A 29 6.60 -12.49 -18.78
C GLY A 29 7.55 -13.47 -18.10
N GLY A 30 8.18 -13.02 -17.01
CA GLY A 30 9.18 -13.82 -16.29
C GLY A 30 8.68 -15.18 -15.77
N MET A 31 7.37 -15.34 -15.60
CA MET A 31 6.76 -16.51 -14.95
C MET A 31 6.10 -17.49 -15.93
N GLY A 32 5.92 -17.08 -17.18
CA GLY A 32 5.07 -17.83 -18.10
C GLY A 32 4.75 -17.08 -19.38
N VAL A 33 4.05 -17.79 -20.26
CA VAL A 33 3.54 -17.27 -21.52
C VAL A 33 2.02 -17.28 -21.47
N VAL A 34 1.41 -16.17 -21.88
CA VAL A 34 -0.05 -16.05 -21.98
C VAL A 34 -0.43 -16.25 -23.44
N HIS A 35 -1.33 -17.20 -23.66
CA HIS A 35 -1.83 -17.58 -24.97
C HIS A 35 -3.32 -17.27 -25.06
N LEU A 36 -3.77 -16.87 -26.25
CA LEU A 36 -5.17 -17.00 -26.61
C LEU A 36 -5.37 -18.46 -26.96
N ALA A 37 -6.27 -19.13 -26.27
CA ALA A 37 -6.57 -20.52 -26.50
C ALA A 37 -8.07 -20.74 -26.64
N ARG A 38 -8.45 -21.88 -27.23
CA ARG A 38 -9.84 -22.30 -27.38
C ARG A 38 -10.03 -23.63 -26.67
N HIS A 39 -11.07 -23.72 -25.85
CA HIS A 39 -11.45 -24.99 -25.24
C HIS A 39 -12.03 -25.93 -26.30
N GLU A 40 -11.56 -27.18 -26.37
CA GLU A 40 -11.89 -28.11 -27.45
C GLU A 40 -13.39 -28.44 -27.52
N GLU A 41 -14.04 -28.70 -26.38
CA GLU A 41 -15.46 -29.10 -26.35
C GLU A 41 -16.44 -27.93 -26.50
N THR A 42 -16.21 -26.81 -25.80
CA THR A 42 -17.15 -25.68 -25.75
C THR A 42 -16.88 -24.65 -26.85
N GLY A 43 -15.69 -24.64 -27.45
CA GLY A 43 -15.24 -23.61 -28.39
C GLY A 43 -14.99 -22.24 -27.73
N GLU A 44 -15.06 -22.15 -26.40
CA GLU A 44 -14.87 -20.89 -25.66
C GLU A 44 -13.42 -20.42 -25.74
N ARG A 45 -13.22 -19.11 -25.99
CA ARG A 45 -11.89 -18.48 -26.03
C ARG A 45 -11.47 -18.03 -24.63
N VAL A 46 -10.26 -18.40 -24.24
CA VAL A 46 -9.67 -18.10 -22.93
C VAL A 46 -8.28 -17.47 -23.08
N ALA A 47 -7.90 -16.68 -22.09
CA ALA A 47 -6.51 -16.31 -21.87
C ALA A 47 -5.85 -17.39 -20.99
N LEU A 48 -5.02 -18.22 -21.60
CA LEU A 48 -4.33 -19.36 -20.98
C LEU A 48 -2.91 -18.97 -20.59
N LYS A 49 -2.65 -18.85 -19.29
CA LYS A 49 -1.33 -18.57 -18.75
C LYS A 49 -0.62 -19.87 -18.42
N VAL A 50 0.36 -20.24 -19.23
CA VAL A 50 1.20 -21.42 -19.02
C VAL A 50 2.38 -21.02 -18.13
N LEU A 51 2.46 -21.63 -16.95
CA LEU A 51 3.48 -21.34 -15.95
C LEU A 51 4.74 -22.15 -16.25
N ARG A 52 5.91 -21.53 -16.09
CA ARG A 52 7.18 -22.22 -16.27
C ARG A 52 7.38 -23.23 -15.14
N THR A 53 7.72 -24.47 -15.46
CA THR A 53 7.83 -25.59 -14.50
C THR A 53 8.83 -25.36 -13.35
N HIS A 54 9.86 -24.53 -13.54
CA HIS A 54 10.79 -24.16 -12.46
C HIS A 54 10.20 -23.17 -11.44
N VAL A 55 9.10 -22.48 -11.77
CA VAL A 55 8.37 -21.57 -10.87
C VAL A 55 7.39 -22.34 -9.98
N VAL A 56 6.96 -23.53 -10.41
CA VAL A 56 5.95 -24.38 -9.74
C VAL A 56 6.58 -25.74 -9.33
N GLY A 57 7.90 -25.73 -9.10
CA GLY A 57 8.73 -26.94 -9.10
C GLY A 57 8.58 -27.85 -7.89
N ASP A 58 8.09 -27.34 -6.76
CA ASP A 58 7.91 -28.08 -5.52
C ASP A 58 6.42 -28.24 -5.13
N GLU A 59 6.13 -29.32 -4.42
CA GLU A 59 4.77 -29.70 -4.00
C GLU A 59 4.13 -28.63 -3.10
N GLU A 60 4.93 -27.89 -2.32
CA GLU A 60 4.46 -26.80 -1.47
C GLU A 60 3.92 -25.62 -2.31
N THR A 61 4.64 -25.24 -3.37
CA THR A 61 4.22 -24.17 -4.28
C THR A 61 2.98 -24.57 -5.08
N ARG A 62 2.90 -25.82 -5.56
CA ARG A 62 1.70 -26.36 -6.23
C ARG A 62 0.48 -26.32 -5.32
N ALA A 63 0.61 -26.83 -4.09
CA ALA A 63 -0.47 -26.83 -3.12
C ALA A 63 -0.92 -25.41 -2.72
N ARG A 64 0.00 -24.45 -2.71
CA ARG A 64 -0.32 -23.04 -2.45
C ARG A 64 -1.05 -22.40 -3.63
N LEU A 65 -0.57 -22.63 -4.85
CA LEU A 65 -1.23 -22.17 -6.08
C LEU A 65 -2.66 -22.73 -6.18
N GLU A 66 -2.86 -24.00 -5.88
CA GLU A 66 -4.18 -24.64 -5.87
C GLU A 66 -5.15 -23.97 -4.87
N ARG A 67 -4.67 -23.64 -3.66
CA ARG A 67 -5.48 -22.93 -2.64
C ARG A 67 -5.88 -21.52 -3.10
N GLU A 68 -4.95 -20.82 -3.75
CA GLU A 68 -5.22 -19.46 -4.23
C GLU A 68 -6.20 -19.48 -5.40
N VAL A 69 -5.98 -20.37 -6.38
CA VAL A 69 -6.90 -20.60 -7.51
C VAL A 69 -8.31 -20.92 -7.02
N ARG A 70 -8.44 -21.78 -5.99
CA ARG A 70 -9.74 -22.13 -5.41
C ARG A 70 -10.47 -20.90 -4.84
N SER A 71 -9.74 -19.98 -4.23
CA SER A 71 -10.31 -18.75 -3.66
C SER A 71 -10.67 -17.76 -4.78
N LEU A 72 -9.80 -17.60 -5.77
CA LEU A 72 -10.02 -16.71 -6.92
C LEU A 72 -11.14 -17.19 -7.85
N ARG A 73 -11.41 -18.50 -7.94
CA ARG A 73 -12.58 -19.03 -8.67
C ARG A 73 -13.92 -18.58 -8.08
N GLN A 74 -13.96 -18.07 -6.84
CA GLN A 74 -15.17 -17.54 -6.21
C GLN A 74 -15.44 -16.08 -6.59
N VAL A 75 -14.44 -15.39 -7.14
CA VAL A 75 -14.57 -14.00 -7.56
C VAL A 75 -15.46 -13.93 -8.80
N ARG A 76 -16.61 -13.27 -8.65
CA ARG A 76 -17.54 -12.97 -9.75
C ARG A 76 -17.71 -11.47 -9.87
N SER A 77 -17.29 -10.91 -11.00
CA SER A 77 -17.35 -9.46 -11.23
C SER A 77 -17.19 -9.13 -12.71
N PRO A 78 -17.99 -8.20 -13.26
CA PRO A 78 -17.82 -7.73 -14.64
C PRO A 78 -16.48 -7.00 -14.86
N TRP A 79 -15.83 -6.52 -13.79
CA TRP A 79 -14.58 -5.77 -13.84
C TRP A 79 -13.34 -6.64 -13.64
N ILE A 80 -13.49 -7.97 -13.69
CA ILE A 80 -12.41 -8.94 -13.50
C ILE A 80 -12.50 -10.03 -14.58
N ALA A 81 -11.36 -10.46 -15.09
CA ALA A 81 -11.27 -11.67 -15.90
C ALA A 81 -11.32 -12.90 -15.00
N GLU A 82 -12.51 -13.49 -14.90
CA GLU A 82 -12.77 -14.63 -14.02
C GLU A 82 -11.92 -15.85 -14.41
N ILE A 83 -11.49 -16.62 -13.40
CA ILE A 83 -10.85 -17.91 -13.63
C ILE A 83 -11.91 -18.91 -14.09
N VAL A 84 -11.70 -19.44 -15.30
CA VAL A 84 -12.54 -20.49 -15.90
C VAL A 84 -12.02 -21.85 -15.48
N ASP A 85 -10.71 -22.05 -15.55
CA ASP A 85 -10.07 -23.32 -15.27
C ASP A 85 -8.60 -23.12 -14.83
N ALA A 86 -8.00 -24.14 -14.24
CA ALA A 86 -6.63 -24.14 -13.78
C ALA A 86 -6.22 -25.55 -13.35
N ASP A 87 -5.02 -25.95 -13.76
CA ASP A 87 -4.39 -27.20 -13.33
C ASP A 87 -2.92 -26.93 -12.95
N PRO A 88 -2.61 -26.78 -11.66
CA PRO A 88 -1.25 -26.66 -11.15
C PRO A 88 -0.38 -27.91 -11.30
N TYR A 89 -1.00 -29.08 -11.55
CA TYR A 89 -0.37 -30.39 -11.52
C TYR A 89 -0.14 -30.99 -12.91
N ALA A 90 -0.73 -30.41 -13.96
CA ALA A 90 -0.45 -30.75 -15.34
C ALA A 90 1.05 -30.70 -15.69
N ASP A 91 1.45 -31.44 -16.73
CA ASP A 91 2.83 -31.43 -17.26
C ASP A 91 3.29 -30.01 -17.60
N LEU A 92 2.36 -29.19 -18.10
CA LEU A 92 2.48 -27.75 -18.27
C LEU A 92 1.44 -27.07 -17.37
N PRO A 93 1.80 -26.68 -16.14
CA PRO A 93 0.86 -26.04 -15.22
C PRO A 93 0.25 -24.79 -15.83
N PHE A 94 -1.06 -24.63 -15.73
CA PHE A 94 -1.76 -23.51 -16.38
C PHE A 94 -2.88 -22.92 -15.54
N VAL A 95 -3.23 -21.68 -15.87
CA VAL A 95 -4.44 -21.00 -15.39
C VAL A 95 -5.15 -20.39 -16.59
N ALA A 96 -6.42 -20.73 -16.77
CA ALA A 96 -7.28 -20.21 -17.82
C ALA A 96 -8.26 -19.18 -17.25
N THR A 97 -8.28 -18.00 -17.86
CA THR A 97 -9.18 -16.90 -17.48
C THR A 97 -10.03 -16.48 -18.67
N ARG A 98 -11.15 -15.80 -18.40
CA ARG A 98 -11.97 -15.17 -19.44
C ARG A 98 -11.08 -14.32 -20.35
N TYR A 99 -11.12 -14.57 -21.65
CA TYR A 99 -10.46 -13.69 -22.60
C TYR A 99 -11.22 -12.37 -22.72
N VAL A 100 -10.51 -11.25 -22.57
CA VAL A 100 -11.06 -9.90 -22.73
C VAL A 100 -10.53 -9.32 -24.03
N PRO A 101 -11.39 -9.06 -25.03
CA PRO A 101 -10.96 -8.43 -26.27
C PRO A 101 -10.75 -6.93 -26.04
N GLY A 102 -9.52 -6.44 -26.19
CA GLY A 102 -9.21 -5.02 -26.09
C GLY A 102 -7.73 -4.73 -25.83
N PRO A 103 -7.30 -3.47 -25.98
CA PRO A 103 -5.95 -3.04 -25.59
C PRO A 103 -5.82 -3.00 -24.07
N THR A 104 -4.59 -3.05 -23.56
CA THR A 104 -4.36 -2.75 -22.14
C THR A 104 -4.62 -1.26 -21.87
N LEU A 105 -4.91 -0.88 -20.63
CA LEU A 105 -5.04 0.51 -20.23
C LEU A 105 -3.73 1.27 -20.50
N HIS A 106 -2.57 0.62 -20.37
CA HIS A 106 -1.31 1.24 -20.75
C HIS A 106 -1.29 1.67 -22.23
N ASP A 107 -1.64 0.74 -23.13
CA ASP A 107 -1.61 0.99 -24.57
C ASP A 107 -2.72 1.98 -24.96
N ARG A 108 -3.92 1.83 -24.40
CA ARG A 108 -5.04 2.77 -24.62
C ARG A 108 -4.66 4.21 -24.27
N ILE A 109 -3.93 4.43 -23.18
CA ILE A 109 -3.54 5.78 -22.77
C ILE A 109 -2.38 6.31 -23.62
N LYS A 110 -1.49 5.42 -24.06
CA LYS A 110 -0.39 5.76 -24.96
C LYS A 110 -0.89 6.20 -26.34
N ASP A 111 -1.88 5.50 -26.88
CA ASP A 111 -2.36 5.69 -28.25
C ASP A 111 -3.43 6.79 -28.35
N ASP A 112 -4.37 6.83 -27.40
CA ASP A 112 -5.54 7.73 -27.45
C ASP A 112 -5.49 8.86 -26.40
N GLY A 113 -4.46 8.89 -25.54
CA GLY A 113 -4.30 9.90 -24.48
C GLY A 113 -5.09 9.61 -23.19
N PRO A 114 -5.03 10.53 -22.20
CA PRO A 114 -5.65 10.37 -20.89
C PRO A 114 -7.17 10.26 -20.94
N VAL A 115 -7.75 9.60 -19.95
CA VAL A 115 -9.21 9.59 -19.75
C VAL A 115 -9.67 10.93 -19.20
N VAL A 116 -10.68 11.52 -19.85
CA VAL A 116 -11.21 12.85 -19.55
C VAL A 116 -12.73 12.81 -19.30
N GLY A 117 -13.28 13.91 -18.78
CA GLY A 117 -14.73 14.05 -18.57
C GLY A 117 -15.30 13.11 -17.50
N GLU A 118 -16.52 12.61 -17.74
CA GLU A 118 -17.25 11.70 -16.84
C GLU A 118 -16.62 10.30 -16.77
N ASP A 119 -15.89 9.91 -17.82
CA ASP A 119 -15.25 8.59 -17.92
C ASP A 119 -14.17 8.38 -16.85
N ARG A 120 -13.65 9.47 -16.27
CA ARG A 120 -12.69 9.44 -15.16
C ARG A 120 -13.26 8.73 -13.94
N PHE A 121 -14.47 9.12 -13.53
CA PHE A 121 -15.15 8.51 -12.40
C PHE A 121 -15.62 7.09 -12.73
N TRP A 122 -16.10 6.88 -13.95
CA TRP A 122 -16.47 5.53 -14.41
C TRP A 122 -15.30 4.55 -14.29
N LEU A 123 -14.13 4.88 -14.86
CA LEU A 123 -12.94 4.06 -14.80
C LEU A 123 -12.49 3.81 -13.35
N ALA A 124 -12.42 4.86 -12.53
CA ALA A 124 -12.01 4.77 -11.13
C ALA A 124 -12.93 3.82 -10.35
N ARG A 125 -14.25 3.92 -10.54
CA ARG A 125 -15.26 3.10 -9.88
C ARG A 125 -15.20 1.65 -10.30
N CYS A 126 -15.10 1.39 -11.61
CA CYS A 126 -15.02 0.03 -12.12
C CYS A 126 -13.76 -0.69 -11.61
N LEU A 127 -12.61 -0.01 -11.62
CA LEU A 127 -11.38 -0.55 -11.06
C LEU A 127 -11.51 -0.78 -9.54
N ALA A 128 -12.07 0.16 -8.79
CA ALA A 128 -12.29 0.00 -7.35
C ALA A 128 -13.23 -1.18 -7.06
N GLY A 129 -14.29 -1.34 -7.87
CA GLY A 129 -15.23 -2.46 -7.78
C GLY A 129 -14.57 -3.81 -8.11
N GLY A 130 -13.65 -3.84 -9.08
CA GLY A 130 -12.83 -5.03 -9.36
C GLY A 130 -11.91 -5.38 -8.19
N VAL A 131 -11.19 -4.42 -7.62
CA VAL A 131 -10.36 -4.70 -6.43
C VAL A 131 -11.22 -5.15 -5.24
N ALA A 132 -12.39 -4.52 -5.03
CA ALA A 132 -13.31 -4.88 -3.95
C ALA A 132 -13.83 -6.32 -4.09
N ALA A 133 -14.19 -6.75 -5.30
CA ALA A 133 -14.64 -8.12 -5.53
C ALA A 133 -13.56 -9.19 -5.25
N CYS A 134 -12.27 -8.86 -5.44
CA CYS A 134 -11.19 -9.71 -4.95
C CYS A 134 -11.20 -9.80 -3.42
N HIS A 135 -11.29 -8.65 -2.74
CA HIS A 135 -11.22 -8.58 -1.28
C HIS A 135 -12.43 -9.27 -0.62
N ASP A 136 -13.61 -9.16 -1.22
CA ASP A 136 -14.83 -9.84 -0.78
C ASP A 136 -14.70 -11.37 -0.84
N ALA A 137 -13.92 -11.89 -1.79
CA ALA A 137 -13.56 -13.31 -1.87
C ALA A 137 -12.37 -13.70 -0.98
N GLY A 138 -11.86 -12.76 -0.16
CA GLY A 138 -10.77 -13.00 0.78
C GLY A 138 -9.37 -13.03 0.15
N VAL A 139 -9.23 -12.50 -1.07
CA VAL A 139 -7.97 -12.52 -1.83
C VAL A 139 -7.53 -11.11 -2.21
N LEU A 140 -6.22 -10.88 -2.28
CA LEU A 140 -5.63 -9.62 -2.75
C LEU A 140 -5.23 -9.74 -4.21
N HIS A 141 -5.36 -8.67 -4.99
CA HIS A 141 -4.90 -8.69 -6.39
C HIS A 141 -3.37 -8.63 -6.48
N ARG A 142 -2.73 -7.82 -5.62
CA ARG A 142 -1.27 -7.66 -5.45
C ARG A 142 -0.50 -7.06 -6.63
N ASP A 143 -1.08 -6.89 -7.80
CA ASP A 143 -0.38 -6.42 -9.01
C ASP A 143 -1.27 -5.52 -9.89
N VAL A 144 -2.04 -4.63 -9.27
CA VAL A 144 -2.86 -3.67 -10.01
C VAL A 144 -1.94 -2.63 -10.67
N LYS A 145 -1.93 -2.59 -12.00
CA LYS A 145 -1.14 -1.67 -12.82
C LYS A 145 -1.78 -1.53 -14.22
N PRO A 146 -1.46 -0.47 -14.99
CA PRO A 146 -2.09 -0.23 -16.29
C PRO A 146 -1.96 -1.38 -17.31
N SER A 147 -0.88 -2.15 -17.28
CA SER A 147 -0.73 -3.30 -18.19
C SER A 147 -1.51 -4.56 -17.76
N ASN A 148 -2.05 -4.58 -16.54
CA ASN A 148 -2.93 -5.64 -16.04
C ASN A 148 -4.41 -5.19 -16.03
N VAL A 149 -4.74 -4.12 -16.74
CA VAL A 149 -6.12 -3.68 -16.98
C VAL A 149 -6.34 -3.75 -18.47
N VAL A 150 -7.36 -4.48 -18.93
CA VAL A 150 -7.77 -4.53 -20.34
C VAL A 150 -9.04 -3.73 -20.52
N MET A 151 -9.12 -2.92 -21.58
CA MET A 151 -10.27 -2.07 -21.85
C MET A 151 -11.26 -2.77 -22.79
N GLU A 152 -12.39 -3.20 -22.25
CA GLU A 152 -13.52 -3.74 -23.03
C GLU A 152 -14.50 -2.60 -23.32
N GLY A 153 -14.24 -1.88 -24.42
CA GLY A 153 -14.90 -0.60 -24.70
C GLY A 153 -14.54 0.46 -23.65
N ARG A 154 -15.53 0.97 -22.91
CA ARG A 154 -15.33 1.91 -21.78
C ARG A 154 -15.09 1.21 -20.44
N THR A 155 -15.19 -0.11 -20.39
CA THR A 155 -15.12 -0.86 -19.11
C THR A 155 -13.71 -1.38 -18.87
N PRO A 156 -13.04 -0.97 -17.78
CA PRO A 156 -11.78 -1.58 -17.39
C PRO A 156 -12.03 -2.95 -16.76
N VAL A 157 -11.26 -3.94 -17.21
CA VAL A 157 -11.28 -5.31 -16.69
C VAL A 157 -9.90 -5.64 -16.14
N LEU A 158 -9.83 -5.94 -14.84
CA LEU A 158 -8.60 -6.43 -14.21
C LEU A 158 -8.31 -7.85 -14.68
N ILE A 159 -7.08 -8.05 -15.16
CA ILE A 159 -6.55 -9.34 -15.56
C ILE A 159 -5.38 -9.72 -14.65
N ASP A 160 -4.95 -10.98 -14.74
CA ASP A 160 -3.68 -11.41 -14.16
C ASP A 160 -3.57 -11.13 -12.65
N PHE A 161 -4.38 -11.83 -11.86
CA PHE A 161 -4.21 -11.86 -10.41
C PHE A 161 -2.75 -12.22 -10.07
N GLY A 162 -2.21 -11.60 -9.03
CA GLY A 162 -0.85 -11.80 -8.54
C GLY A 162 -0.55 -13.19 -7.98
N LEU A 163 -1.12 -14.26 -8.55
CA LEU A 163 -0.81 -15.69 -8.37
C LEU A 163 0.71 -15.95 -8.35
N ALA A 164 1.42 -15.16 -9.16
CA ALA A 164 2.85 -14.90 -9.15
C ALA A 164 3.51 -14.75 -7.76
N ARG A 165 3.06 -13.75 -6.99
CA ARG A 165 3.62 -13.40 -5.68
C ARG A 165 3.14 -14.33 -4.57
N VAL A 166 2.32 -15.32 -4.91
CA VAL A 166 1.87 -16.36 -3.99
C VAL A 166 2.80 -17.56 -4.07
N ALA A 167 3.23 -17.93 -5.29
CA ALA A 167 4.27 -18.94 -5.50
C ALA A 167 5.64 -18.49 -4.95
N ASP A 168 5.94 -17.20 -5.03
CA ASP A 168 7.15 -16.61 -4.44
C ASP A 168 6.85 -15.94 -3.07
N ASP A 169 7.21 -16.57 -1.95
CA ASP A 169 7.28 -15.90 -0.62
C ASP A 169 8.76 -15.64 -0.24
N PRO A 170 9.07 -14.67 0.64
CA PRO A 170 9.68 -13.41 0.29
C PRO A 170 11.19 -13.39 0.62
N LYS A 171 12.02 -13.40 -0.42
CA LYS A 171 13.35 -12.76 -0.40
C LYS A 171 13.51 -11.88 -1.64
N ILE A 172 12.63 -10.90 -1.78
CA ILE A 172 12.80 -9.77 -2.71
C ILE A 172 14.08 -8.95 -2.37
N THR A 173 14.76 -9.25 -1.26
CA THR A 173 15.96 -8.52 -0.81
C THR A 173 17.31 -9.17 -1.13
N LEU A 174 17.42 -10.27 -1.88
CA LEU A 174 18.73 -10.92 -2.08
C LEU A 174 19.30 -10.99 -3.50
N THR A 175 18.58 -10.55 -4.55
CA THR A 175 19.11 -10.63 -5.92
C THR A 175 18.95 -9.36 -6.76
N GLY A 176 18.37 -8.27 -6.23
CA GLY A 176 18.27 -7.01 -6.97
C GLY A 176 17.33 -7.05 -8.20
N TRP A 177 16.56 -8.13 -8.37
CA TRP A 177 15.53 -8.25 -9.39
C TRP A 177 14.18 -7.90 -8.77
N LEU A 178 13.85 -6.61 -8.75
CA LEU A 178 12.50 -6.17 -8.47
C LEU A 178 11.62 -6.56 -9.67
N VAL A 179 10.85 -7.63 -9.54
CA VAL A 179 9.84 -8.02 -10.54
C VAL A 179 8.62 -7.10 -10.38
N GLY A 180 8.62 -5.99 -11.11
CA GLY A 180 7.51 -5.05 -11.19
C GLY A 180 7.90 -3.66 -11.69
N THR A 181 6.94 -2.93 -12.25
CA THR A 181 7.10 -1.50 -12.55
C THR A 181 7.00 -0.73 -11.23
N PRO A 182 8.09 -0.14 -10.70
CA PRO A 182 8.19 0.29 -9.30
C PRO A 182 7.16 1.35 -8.88
N GLY A 183 6.62 2.14 -9.81
CA GLY A 183 5.71 3.24 -9.54
C GLY A 183 4.29 2.86 -9.11
N TYR A 184 3.93 1.57 -9.10
CA TYR A 184 2.61 1.11 -8.67
C TYR A 184 2.65 0.31 -7.37
N LEU A 185 3.84 -0.04 -6.88
CA LEU A 185 4.00 -0.79 -5.63
C LEU A 185 3.79 0.11 -4.43
N ALA A 186 3.03 -0.37 -3.45
CA ALA A 186 2.84 0.38 -2.21
C ALA A 186 4.15 0.51 -1.40
N PRO A 187 4.39 1.65 -0.72
CA PRO A 187 5.62 1.91 0.04
C PRO A 187 6.00 0.80 1.01
N GLU A 188 5.02 0.24 1.73
CA GLU A 188 5.24 -0.81 2.72
C GLU A 188 5.78 -2.12 2.11
N ILE A 189 5.46 -2.40 0.83
CA ILE A 189 6.00 -3.56 0.10
C ILE A 189 7.49 -3.38 -0.17
N LEU A 190 7.91 -2.15 -0.47
CA LEU A 190 9.32 -1.81 -0.68
C LEU A 190 10.13 -1.95 0.61
N GLU A 191 9.47 -1.84 1.77
CA GLU A 191 10.07 -2.03 3.08
C GLU A 191 10.03 -3.50 3.55
N GLY A 192 9.51 -4.42 2.73
CA GLY A 192 9.42 -5.84 3.02
C GLY A 192 8.21 -6.24 3.86
N THR A 193 7.22 -5.36 4.00
CA THR A 193 5.95 -5.68 4.65
C THR A 193 5.07 -6.50 3.69
N PRO A 194 4.36 -7.54 4.18
CA PRO A 194 3.42 -8.29 3.34
C PRO A 194 2.32 -7.40 2.74
N SER A 195 1.83 -7.77 1.56
CA SER A 195 0.70 -7.08 0.93
C SER A 195 -0.56 -7.14 1.79
N SER A 196 -1.29 -6.02 1.80
CA SER A 196 -2.55 -5.84 2.52
C SER A 196 -3.61 -5.24 1.59
N PRO A 197 -4.90 -5.18 2.01
CA PRO A 197 -5.93 -4.45 1.26
C PRO A 197 -5.53 -3.00 0.94
N ALA A 198 -4.84 -2.32 1.89
CA ALA A 198 -4.35 -0.96 1.69
C ALA A 198 -3.27 -0.87 0.60
N SER A 199 -2.53 -1.96 0.35
CA SER A 199 -1.53 -2.02 -0.72
C SER A 199 -2.18 -2.06 -2.11
N ASP A 200 -3.30 -2.77 -2.24
CA ASP A 200 -4.09 -2.77 -3.48
C ASP A 200 -4.76 -1.40 -3.71
N VAL A 201 -5.21 -0.72 -2.65
CA VAL A 201 -5.73 0.66 -2.73
C VAL A 201 -4.69 1.62 -3.29
N HIS A 202 -3.43 1.54 -2.83
CA HIS A 202 -2.34 2.35 -3.38
C HIS A 202 -2.11 2.04 -4.87
N SER A 203 -2.09 0.76 -5.22
CA SER A 203 -1.87 0.30 -6.59
C SER A 203 -3.00 0.74 -7.54
N TRP A 204 -4.25 0.70 -7.05
CA TRP A 204 -5.43 1.24 -7.71
C TRP A 204 -5.31 2.75 -7.94
N ALA A 205 -4.89 3.51 -6.92
CA ALA A 205 -4.77 4.96 -7.03
C ALA A 205 -3.67 5.36 -8.01
N ALA A 206 -2.52 4.68 -7.98
CA ALA A 206 -1.43 4.92 -8.92
C ALA A 206 -1.84 4.59 -10.37
N THR A 207 -2.60 3.51 -10.57
CA THR A 207 -3.13 3.10 -11.88
C THR A 207 -4.18 4.08 -12.40
N THR A 208 -5.09 4.54 -11.53
CA THR A 208 -6.12 5.52 -11.87
C THR A 208 -5.46 6.86 -12.20
N ALA A 209 -4.53 7.35 -11.38
CA ALA A 209 -3.79 8.59 -11.65
C ALA A 209 -3.05 8.53 -13.00
N PHE A 210 -2.42 7.41 -13.35
CA PHE A 210 -1.81 7.22 -14.67
C PHE A 210 -2.84 7.40 -15.80
N ALA A 211 -4.02 6.77 -15.68
CA ALA A 211 -5.07 6.88 -16.69
C ALA A 211 -5.59 8.30 -16.86
N LEU A 212 -5.65 9.08 -15.78
CA LEU A 212 -6.15 10.46 -15.80
C LEU A 212 -5.10 11.48 -16.28
N LEU A 213 -3.82 11.22 -15.99
CA LEU A 213 -2.73 12.13 -16.33
C LEU A 213 -2.08 11.84 -17.68
N GLY A 214 -2.18 10.61 -18.17
CA GLY A 214 -1.39 10.14 -19.32
C GLY A 214 0.08 9.87 -19.00
N ARG A 215 0.49 10.03 -17.73
CA ARG A 215 1.86 9.89 -17.24
C ARG A 215 1.87 9.25 -15.84
N PRO A 216 2.93 8.51 -15.47
CA PRO A 216 3.01 7.89 -14.15
C PRO A 216 3.05 8.94 -13.02
N PRO A 217 2.28 8.78 -11.92
CA PRO A 217 2.20 9.78 -10.84
C PRO A 217 3.52 9.91 -10.07
N PHE A 218 4.33 8.85 -10.01
CA PHE A 218 5.69 8.89 -9.44
C PHE A 218 6.75 9.15 -10.50
N GLY A 219 6.38 9.68 -11.67
CA GLY A 219 7.22 10.01 -12.82
C GLY A 219 8.03 8.86 -13.42
N THR A 220 8.94 9.20 -14.33
CA THR A 220 9.80 8.26 -15.06
C THR A 220 11.27 8.37 -14.61
N GLY A 221 12.14 7.47 -15.08
CA GLY A 221 13.57 7.46 -14.76
C GLY A 221 14.07 6.12 -14.21
N PRO A 222 15.30 6.06 -13.68
CA PRO A 222 15.87 4.84 -13.11
C PRO A 222 14.98 4.26 -12.01
N SER A 223 14.84 2.94 -11.95
CA SER A 223 13.94 2.26 -11.01
C SER A 223 14.14 2.70 -9.57
N MET A 224 15.39 2.86 -9.12
CA MET A 224 15.72 3.33 -7.76
C MET A 224 15.19 4.75 -7.47
N ALA A 225 15.18 5.64 -8.45
CA ALA A 225 14.67 7.00 -8.28
C ALA A 225 13.13 7.03 -8.22
N VAL A 226 12.46 6.14 -8.93
CA VAL A 226 11.00 5.96 -8.82
C VAL A 226 10.65 5.36 -7.45
N LEU A 227 11.37 4.32 -7.01
CA LEU A 227 11.17 3.69 -5.69
C LEU A 227 11.37 4.68 -4.54
N ASP A 228 12.40 5.53 -4.60
CA ASP A 228 12.66 6.55 -3.59
C ASP A 228 11.51 7.59 -3.52
N ARG A 229 10.95 7.99 -4.67
CA ARG A 229 9.76 8.86 -4.71
C ARG A 229 8.53 8.18 -4.13
N VAL A 230 8.26 6.92 -4.48
CA VAL A 230 7.18 6.12 -3.91
C VAL A 230 7.32 6.06 -2.39
N ARG A 231 8.52 5.71 -1.89
CA ARG A 231 8.80 5.62 -0.46
C ARG A 231 8.56 6.94 0.28
N ARG A 232 8.87 8.06 -0.35
CA ARG A 232 8.65 9.41 0.22
C ARG A 232 7.23 9.94 0.00
N GLY A 233 6.36 9.20 -0.71
CA GLY A 233 5.05 9.69 -1.11
C GLY A 233 5.11 10.89 -2.07
N GLN A 234 6.20 11.06 -2.82
CA GLN A 234 6.40 12.16 -3.77
C GLN A 234 5.73 11.84 -5.10
N HIS A 235 4.42 12.04 -5.16
CA HIS A 235 3.59 11.87 -6.35
C HIS A 235 3.14 13.23 -6.90
N ASP A 236 2.95 13.28 -8.21
CA ASP A 236 2.45 14.43 -8.95
C ASP A 236 1.05 14.09 -9.50
N LEU A 237 0.06 14.87 -9.07
CA LEU A 237 -1.34 14.78 -9.54
C LEU A 237 -1.75 16.05 -10.31
N ASP A 238 -0.81 16.88 -10.72
CA ASP A 238 -1.08 18.11 -11.46
C ASP A 238 -1.68 17.77 -12.82
N GLY A 239 -2.90 18.29 -13.06
CA GLY A 239 -3.79 17.89 -14.15
C GLY A 239 -5.06 17.16 -13.67
N ILE A 240 -5.12 16.73 -12.41
CA ILE A 240 -6.33 16.21 -11.76
C ILE A 240 -6.86 17.25 -10.77
N GLU A 241 -8.15 17.56 -10.88
CA GLU A 241 -8.86 18.57 -10.09
C GLU A 241 -10.03 17.95 -9.30
N GLY A 242 -10.62 18.74 -8.42
CA GLY A 242 -11.85 18.39 -7.69
C GLY A 242 -11.73 17.19 -6.76
N SER A 243 -12.87 16.53 -6.53
CA SER A 243 -12.99 15.37 -5.62
C SER A 243 -12.07 14.21 -6.02
N MET A 244 -11.83 14.01 -7.32
CA MET A 244 -10.92 12.97 -7.81
C MET A 244 -9.48 13.15 -7.29
N ARG A 245 -8.99 14.41 -7.23
CA ARG A 245 -7.65 14.69 -6.69
C ARG A 245 -7.58 14.31 -5.20
N GLU A 246 -8.62 14.64 -4.44
CA GLU A 246 -8.69 14.36 -3.00
C GLU A 246 -8.69 12.86 -2.71
N VAL A 247 -9.52 12.11 -3.44
CA VAL A 247 -9.62 10.64 -3.36
C VAL A 247 -8.26 10.00 -3.63
N LEU A 248 -7.60 10.39 -4.74
CA LEU A 248 -6.31 9.81 -5.12
C LEU A 248 -5.19 10.19 -4.15
N THR A 249 -5.20 11.43 -3.62
CA THR A 249 -4.24 11.88 -2.61
C THR A 249 -4.36 11.06 -1.32
N ALA A 250 -5.58 10.78 -0.87
CA ALA A 250 -5.82 9.95 0.31
C ALA A 250 -5.38 8.50 0.08
N ALA A 251 -5.71 7.92 -1.08
CA ALA A 251 -5.34 6.55 -1.43
C ALA A 251 -3.84 6.34 -1.68
N LEU A 252 -3.09 7.40 -2.05
CA LEU A 252 -1.63 7.39 -2.22
C LEU A 252 -0.85 7.72 -0.93
N ALA A 253 -1.51 7.79 0.23
CA ALA A 253 -0.84 8.04 1.51
C ALA A 253 0.29 7.02 1.78
N THR A 254 1.42 7.49 2.33
CA THR A 254 2.58 6.63 2.59
C THR A 254 2.30 5.59 3.67
N ASP A 255 1.66 5.98 4.77
CA ASP A 255 1.21 5.06 5.81
C ASP A 255 -0.07 4.32 5.33
N PRO A 256 -0.07 2.98 5.26
CA PRO A 256 -1.26 2.22 4.87
C PRO A 256 -2.48 2.46 5.78
N ALA A 257 -2.29 2.86 7.04
CA ALA A 257 -3.39 3.15 7.96
C ALA A 257 -4.12 4.46 7.66
N ASP A 258 -3.50 5.36 6.88
CA ASP A 258 -4.07 6.64 6.49
C ASP A 258 -4.86 6.55 5.16
N ARG A 259 -4.86 5.37 4.51
CA ARG A 259 -5.58 5.14 3.25
C ARG A 259 -7.04 4.78 3.53
N PRO A 260 -7.99 5.28 2.72
CA PRO A 260 -9.39 4.89 2.83
C PRO A 260 -9.59 3.41 2.50
N GLY A 261 -10.63 2.82 3.08
CA GLY A 261 -11.09 1.49 2.68
C GLY A 261 -11.74 1.52 1.29
N LEU A 262 -11.85 0.37 0.62
CA LEU A 262 -12.51 0.30 -0.69
C LEU A 262 -13.99 0.69 -0.66
N GLU A 263 -14.70 0.40 0.44
CA GLU A 263 -16.10 0.81 0.57
C GLU A 263 -16.23 2.34 0.67
N GLU A 264 -15.36 2.97 1.46
CA GLU A 264 -15.27 4.43 1.56
C GLU A 264 -14.89 5.07 0.21
N LEU A 265 -13.95 4.48 -0.53
CA LEU A 265 -13.62 4.91 -1.88
C LEU A 265 -14.81 4.82 -2.84
N ARG A 266 -15.61 3.76 -2.75
CA ARG A 266 -16.82 3.62 -3.56
C ARG A 266 -17.84 4.71 -3.24
N GLU A 267 -18.04 5.03 -1.96
CA GLU A 267 -18.92 6.14 -1.56
C GLU A 267 -18.43 7.47 -2.12
N TRP A 268 -17.14 7.79 -1.99
CA TRP A 268 -16.58 9.06 -2.49
C TRP A 268 -16.68 9.19 -4.01
N LEU A 269 -16.54 8.08 -4.74
CA LEU A 269 -16.67 8.06 -6.21
C LEU A 269 -18.15 8.05 -6.68
N MET A 270 -19.11 7.89 -5.77
CA MET A 270 -20.54 7.99 -6.07
C MET A 270 -21.08 9.41 -5.93
N GLU A 271 -20.40 10.30 -5.21
CA GLU A 271 -20.82 11.69 -5.05
C GLU A 271 -20.70 12.42 -6.40
N PRO A 272 -21.81 12.89 -6.98
CA PRO A 272 -21.75 13.70 -8.20
C PRO A 272 -21.06 15.03 -7.89
N GLU A 273 -20.17 15.50 -8.77
CA GLU A 273 -19.95 16.95 -8.92
C GLU A 273 -21.33 17.55 -9.19
N VAL A 274 -21.91 18.28 -8.25
CA VAL A 274 -23.20 18.96 -8.45
C VAL A 274 -22.99 20.05 -9.49
N PRO A 275 -23.51 19.94 -10.73
CA PRO A 275 -23.56 21.06 -11.64
C PRO A 275 -24.78 21.88 -11.24
N TRP A 276 -24.60 23.18 -10.99
CA TRP A 276 -25.72 24.06 -10.73
C TRP A 276 -26.68 24.09 -11.94
N SER A 277 -27.98 23.98 -11.64
CA SER A 277 -29.11 23.80 -12.56
C SER A 277 -29.39 24.99 -13.47
N GLY A 278 -29.75 24.69 -14.72
CA GLY A 278 -30.52 25.61 -15.57
C GLY A 278 -30.90 25.02 -16.92
N ALA A 279 -32.17 24.64 -17.06
CA ALA A 279 -32.92 24.29 -18.27
C ALA A 279 -32.98 22.81 -18.69
N ASP A 280 -34.24 22.41 -18.92
CA ASP A 280 -34.74 21.13 -19.40
C ASP A 280 -33.85 20.45 -20.45
N SER A 281 -33.59 19.16 -20.24
CA SER A 281 -33.56 18.23 -21.38
C SER A 281 -34.14 16.87 -20.99
N THR A 282 -35.06 16.48 -21.84
CA THR A 282 -35.90 15.30 -21.84
C THR A 282 -35.13 13.98 -21.74
N VAL A 283 -35.70 13.07 -20.94
CA VAL A 283 -35.53 11.62 -20.94
C VAL A 283 -35.00 11.07 -22.28
N THR A 284 -33.80 10.48 -22.27
CA THR A 284 -33.43 9.46 -23.26
C THR A 284 -33.19 8.14 -22.53
N LYS A 285 -34.06 7.19 -22.86
CA LYS A 285 -34.05 5.77 -22.47
C LYS A 285 -32.64 5.18 -22.45
N VAL A 286 -32.30 4.55 -21.33
CA VAL A 286 -31.29 3.50 -21.24
C VAL A 286 -31.54 2.47 -22.33
N LEU A 287 -30.61 2.32 -23.27
CA LEU A 287 -30.56 1.17 -24.18
C LEU A 287 -29.92 -0.02 -23.43
N PRO A 288 -30.37 -1.26 -23.72
CA PRO A 288 -30.05 -2.43 -22.94
C PRO A 288 -28.60 -2.87 -23.13
N VAL A 289 -28.09 -3.52 -22.09
CA VAL A 289 -26.98 -4.48 -22.06
C VAL A 289 -26.67 -5.04 -23.45
N THR A 290 -25.50 -4.73 -23.99
CA THR A 290 -24.95 -5.42 -25.15
C THR A 290 -24.75 -6.90 -24.77
N MET A 291 -25.40 -7.79 -25.52
CA MET A 291 -25.18 -9.23 -25.42
C MET A 291 -23.70 -9.56 -25.70
N PRO A 292 -23.13 -10.61 -25.07
CA PRO A 292 -21.77 -11.03 -25.34
C PRO A 292 -21.59 -11.39 -26.81
N LEU A 293 -20.48 -10.97 -27.41
CA LEU A 293 -20.06 -11.30 -28.78
C LEU A 293 -19.62 -12.79 -28.90
N ALA A 294 -20.35 -13.71 -28.27
CA ALA A 294 -20.11 -15.15 -28.34
C ALA A 294 -20.63 -15.78 -29.65
N ALA A 295 -20.94 -15.00 -30.69
CA ALA A 295 -21.47 -15.50 -31.96
C ALA A 295 -21.08 -14.65 -33.19
N ALA A 296 -19.81 -14.25 -33.32
CA ALA A 296 -19.29 -13.80 -34.61
C ALA A 296 -18.72 -15.00 -35.40
N PRO A 297 -19.00 -15.13 -36.72
CA PRO A 297 -18.58 -16.27 -37.52
C PRO A 297 -17.04 -16.38 -37.66
N ALA A 298 -16.58 -17.60 -37.90
CA ALA A 298 -15.23 -18.10 -37.74
C ALA A 298 -14.14 -17.54 -38.69
N ASP A 299 -14.42 -16.55 -39.54
CA ASP A 299 -13.56 -16.25 -40.70
C ASP A 299 -13.03 -14.80 -40.77
N ALA A 300 -13.05 -14.04 -39.67
CA ALA A 300 -12.38 -12.74 -39.64
C ALA A 300 -10.88 -12.91 -39.37
N GLU A 301 -10.07 -13.03 -40.43
CA GLU A 301 -8.61 -12.88 -40.37
C GLU A 301 -8.25 -11.46 -39.87
N LEU A 302 -8.07 -11.32 -38.54
CA LEU A 302 -7.43 -10.16 -37.94
C LEU A 302 -5.93 -10.45 -37.85
N LYS A 303 -5.18 -9.96 -38.84
CA LYS A 303 -3.71 -9.98 -38.81
C LYS A 303 -3.22 -9.02 -37.71
N PRO A 304 -2.41 -9.46 -36.74
CA PRO A 304 -1.80 -8.56 -35.78
C PRO A 304 -0.73 -7.73 -36.49
N THR A 305 -0.82 -6.41 -36.35
CA THR A 305 0.20 -5.47 -36.83
C THR A 305 1.45 -5.62 -35.95
N LEU A 306 2.49 -6.27 -36.48
CA LEU A 306 3.85 -6.14 -35.98
C LEU A 306 4.43 -4.84 -36.53
N VAL A 307 4.98 -3.96 -35.68
CA VAL A 307 5.80 -2.83 -36.14
C VAL A 307 7.21 -2.93 -35.54
N ASP A 308 8.16 -2.86 -36.47
CA ASP A 308 9.62 -2.89 -36.32
C ASP A 308 10.13 -1.56 -35.72
N PRO A 309 11.09 -1.54 -34.77
CA PRO A 309 11.44 -0.33 -34.02
C PRO A 309 12.24 0.75 -34.75
N ASP A 310 12.63 0.58 -36.03
CA ASP A 310 13.63 1.44 -36.70
C ASP A 310 13.10 2.38 -37.80
N ALA A 311 11.78 2.57 -37.94
CA ALA A 311 11.22 3.54 -38.90
C ALA A 311 10.97 4.92 -38.27
N ALA A 312 12.04 5.60 -37.83
CA ALA A 312 12.03 7.02 -37.50
C ALA A 312 12.85 7.78 -38.55
N GLY A 313 12.18 8.31 -39.57
CA GLY A 313 12.81 9.15 -40.59
C GLY A 313 11.79 9.73 -41.56
N ASP A 314 11.55 11.04 -41.41
CA ASP A 314 10.98 12.00 -42.37
C ASP A 314 9.57 11.75 -42.92
N ALA A 315 8.61 12.58 -42.48
CA ALA A 315 7.71 13.34 -43.38
C ALA A 315 6.83 14.33 -42.59
N VAL A 316 7.08 15.62 -42.83
CA VAL A 316 6.22 16.76 -42.48
C VAL A 316 4.99 16.74 -43.41
N THR A 317 3.78 16.95 -42.88
CA THR A 317 2.56 17.08 -43.70
C THR A 317 1.95 18.48 -43.63
N GLU A 318 1.75 19.00 -44.84
CA GLU A 318 1.00 20.18 -45.27
C GLU A 318 -0.51 19.93 -45.11
N VAL A 319 -1.26 20.94 -44.64
CA VAL A 319 -2.71 20.84 -44.36
C VAL A 319 -3.47 21.55 -45.49
N GLU A 320 -4.36 20.83 -46.18
CA GLU A 320 -5.28 21.38 -47.18
C GLU A 320 -6.72 21.47 -46.62
N GLU A 321 -7.32 22.65 -46.74
CA GLU A 321 -8.66 23.05 -46.27
C GLU A 321 -9.81 22.44 -47.10
N VAL A 322 -10.93 22.15 -46.43
CA VAL A 322 -12.24 21.88 -47.08
C VAL A 322 -13.30 22.82 -46.48
N PRO A 323 -14.12 23.53 -47.28
CA PRO A 323 -15.06 24.54 -46.79
C PRO A 323 -16.43 23.95 -46.37
N PRO A 324 -17.19 24.61 -45.47
CA PRO A 324 -18.47 24.10 -44.99
C PRO A 324 -19.69 24.62 -45.79
N THR A 325 -20.63 23.72 -46.09
CA THR A 325 -21.95 24.01 -46.64
C THR A 325 -22.90 24.51 -45.55
N ALA A 326 -23.52 25.67 -45.80
CA ALA A 326 -24.49 26.33 -44.92
C ALA A 326 -25.87 25.63 -44.91
N VAL A 327 -26.47 25.48 -43.73
CA VAL A 327 -27.90 25.17 -43.55
C VAL A 327 -28.57 26.40 -42.91
N THR A 328 -29.46 27.02 -43.68
CA THR A 328 -30.36 28.10 -43.24
C THR A 328 -31.60 27.53 -42.57
N VAL A 329 -31.93 27.99 -41.36
CA VAL A 329 -33.28 27.89 -40.79
C VAL A 329 -33.72 29.30 -40.40
N ALA A 330 -34.84 29.73 -40.99
CA ALA A 330 -35.47 31.03 -40.78
C ALA A 330 -36.66 30.93 -39.80
N ASP A 331 -36.77 31.97 -38.98
CA ASP A 331 -37.92 32.60 -38.33
C ASP A 331 -38.96 31.80 -37.53
N ALA A 332 -38.97 32.09 -36.21
CA ALA A 332 -40.18 32.23 -35.40
C ALA A 332 -39.98 33.38 -34.38
N PRO A 333 -41.03 34.17 -34.03
CA PRO A 333 -40.90 35.51 -33.46
C PRO A 333 -40.71 35.57 -31.93
N ALA A 334 -40.17 36.72 -31.51
CA ALA A 334 -39.53 37.03 -30.23
C ALA A 334 -40.46 37.27 -29.01
N GLU A 335 -39.91 36.99 -27.82
CA GLU A 335 -40.24 37.65 -26.55
C GLU A 335 -39.01 38.42 -26.03
N PRO A 336 -39.19 39.52 -25.26
CA PRO A 336 -38.15 40.54 -25.10
C PRO A 336 -37.06 40.13 -24.09
N VAL A 337 -35.83 39.94 -24.59
CA VAL A 337 -34.63 39.85 -23.75
C VAL A 337 -34.22 41.25 -23.31
N VAL A 338 -34.26 41.51 -21.99
CA VAL A 338 -33.65 42.69 -21.39
C VAL A 338 -32.12 42.53 -21.44
N VAL A 339 -31.49 43.14 -22.44
CA VAL A 339 -30.03 43.22 -22.53
C VAL A 339 -29.52 44.21 -21.48
N ARG A 340 -28.91 43.72 -20.39
CA ARG A 340 -28.03 44.56 -19.56
C ARG A 340 -26.77 44.84 -20.38
N ARG A 341 -26.54 46.12 -20.71
CA ARG A 341 -25.27 46.59 -21.28
C ARG A 341 -24.12 46.24 -20.33
N PHE A 342 -23.15 45.51 -20.85
CA PHE A 342 -21.85 45.33 -20.22
C PHE A 342 -21.08 46.65 -20.36
N ASP A 343 -20.73 47.27 -19.23
CA ASP A 343 -19.87 48.46 -19.20
C ASP A 343 -18.40 47.99 -19.07
N PRO A 344 -17.56 48.16 -20.10
CA PRO A 344 -16.19 47.66 -20.10
C PRO A 344 -15.22 48.43 -19.17
N GLN A 345 -15.69 49.44 -18.42
CA GLN A 345 -14.86 50.21 -17.48
C GLN A 345 -15.14 49.99 -15.99
N ALA A 346 -16.01 49.03 -15.61
CA ALA A 346 -16.21 48.70 -14.20
C ALA A 346 -15.07 47.82 -13.65
N PRO A 347 -14.42 48.18 -12.53
CA PRO A 347 -13.44 47.31 -11.88
C PRO A 347 -14.10 46.00 -11.41
N PRO A 348 -13.41 44.84 -11.46
CA PRO A 348 -14.01 43.56 -11.11
C PRO A 348 -14.49 43.57 -9.66
N PRO A 349 -15.69 43.01 -9.36
CA PRO A 349 -16.16 42.92 -7.99
C PRO A 349 -15.20 42.03 -7.18
N ALA A 350 -14.87 42.46 -5.96
CA ALA A 350 -14.06 41.68 -5.04
C ALA A 350 -14.69 40.29 -4.81
N PRO A 351 -13.88 39.22 -4.68
CA PRO A 351 -14.40 37.88 -4.47
C PRO A 351 -15.25 37.86 -3.20
N SER A 352 -16.51 37.46 -3.35
CA SER A 352 -17.40 37.20 -2.23
C SER A 352 -16.94 35.92 -1.53
N PRO A 353 -16.97 35.83 -0.19
CA PRO A 353 -16.60 34.60 0.51
C PRO A 353 -17.56 33.49 0.09
N GLU A 354 -17.02 32.44 -0.52
CA GLU A 354 -17.80 31.26 -0.93
C GLU A 354 -18.45 30.60 0.30
N PRO A 355 -19.72 30.18 0.23
CA PRO A 355 -20.31 29.31 1.23
C PRO A 355 -19.61 27.95 1.16
N GLY A 356 -18.60 27.76 2.03
CA GLY A 356 -17.83 26.54 2.15
C GLY A 356 -18.72 25.33 2.36
N TRP A 357 -18.67 24.42 1.40
CA TRP A 357 -19.11 23.04 1.57
C TRP A 357 -18.50 22.46 2.85
N SER A 358 -19.35 21.92 3.71
CA SER A 358 -18.97 21.21 4.92
C SER A 358 -19.33 19.74 4.73
N PRO A 359 -18.37 18.80 4.70
CA PRO A 359 -18.65 17.39 4.49
C PRO A 359 -19.59 16.84 5.57
N PRO A 360 -20.44 15.82 5.26
CA PRO A 360 -21.31 15.19 6.24
C PRO A 360 -20.48 14.58 7.38
N SER A 361 -20.54 15.23 8.54
CA SER A 361 -19.81 14.86 9.74
C SER A 361 -20.34 13.57 10.36
N LYS A 362 -19.74 12.43 10.00
CA LYS A 362 -19.61 11.28 10.92
C LYS A 362 -18.16 10.87 11.23
N HIS A 363 -17.19 11.54 10.61
CA HIS A 363 -15.80 11.58 11.09
C HIS A 363 -15.34 13.03 11.29
N ALA A 364 -16.13 13.83 12.01
CA ALA A 364 -15.65 15.11 12.52
C ALA A 364 -14.53 14.86 13.55
N ASN A 365 -13.34 15.36 13.23
CA ASN A 365 -12.19 15.54 14.11
C ASN A 365 -11.41 14.29 14.53
N LEU A 366 -10.82 13.59 13.56
CA LEU A 366 -9.37 13.42 13.63
C LEU A 366 -8.77 14.48 12.73
N LYS A 367 -8.80 15.72 13.25
CA LYS A 367 -7.88 16.77 12.83
C LYS A 367 -6.53 16.08 12.66
N ARG A 368 -5.91 16.15 11.47
CA ARG A 368 -4.50 15.82 11.29
C ARG A 368 -3.74 16.66 12.30
N TRP A 369 -3.43 16.08 13.46
CA TRP A 369 -2.52 16.70 14.41
C TRP A 369 -1.13 16.49 13.84
N PRO A 370 -0.31 17.55 13.76
CA PRO A 370 0.97 17.46 13.07
C PRO A 370 1.81 16.37 13.74
N GLY A 371 2.34 15.46 12.92
CA GLY A 371 3.26 14.39 13.31
C GLY A 371 4.37 14.73 14.33
N PRO A 372 4.83 15.99 14.52
CA PRO A 372 5.70 16.34 15.66
C PRO A 372 5.08 16.14 17.05
N MET A 373 3.76 16.06 17.21
CA MET A 373 3.13 16.10 18.53
C MET A 373 3.30 14.79 19.32
N HIS A 374 2.93 13.65 18.77
CA HIS A 374 3.14 12.33 19.40
C HIS A 374 4.62 12.06 19.70
N PHE A 375 5.49 12.56 18.82
CA PHE A 375 6.93 12.49 18.99
C PHE A 375 7.40 13.21 20.26
N LEU A 376 6.83 14.38 20.60
CA LEU A 376 7.19 15.12 21.82
C LEU A 376 6.81 14.39 23.11
N ILE A 377 5.66 13.70 23.15
CA ILE A 377 5.29 12.88 24.32
C ILE A 377 6.29 11.73 24.50
N LEU A 378 6.66 11.06 23.40
CA LEU A 378 7.61 9.95 23.44
C LEU A 378 9.01 10.41 23.87
N VAL A 379 9.46 11.56 23.37
CA VAL A 379 10.72 12.19 23.79
C VAL A 379 10.68 12.58 25.26
N ALA A 380 9.58 13.15 25.75
CA ALA A 380 9.42 13.49 27.17
C ALA A 380 9.44 12.24 28.07
N LEU A 381 8.76 11.16 27.68
CA LEU A 381 8.78 9.89 28.41
C LEU A 381 10.18 9.26 28.41
N ALA A 382 10.88 9.30 27.27
CA ALA A 382 12.25 8.84 27.15
C ALA A 382 13.19 9.68 28.04
N ALA A 383 13.00 10.99 28.13
CA ALA A 383 13.78 11.86 29.02
C ALA A 383 13.59 11.50 30.51
N ILE A 384 12.36 11.23 30.93
CA ILE A 384 12.08 10.77 32.30
C ILE A 384 12.79 9.44 32.58
N LEU A 385 12.66 8.48 31.66
CA LEU A 385 13.26 7.16 31.83
C LEU A 385 14.79 7.23 31.82
N ALA A 386 15.39 8.11 31.01
CA ALA A 386 16.82 8.39 31.00
C ALA A 386 17.28 9.01 32.33
N GLY A 387 16.48 9.89 32.92
CA GLY A 387 16.74 10.44 34.26
C GLY A 387 16.74 9.37 35.36
N VAL A 388 15.80 8.42 35.29
CA VAL A 388 15.75 7.27 36.21
C VAL A 388 16.98 6.37 36.05
N VAL A 389 17.41 6.10 34.81
CA VAL A 389 18.64 5.34 34.53
C VAL A 389 19.88 6.08 35.02
N ALA A 390 19.93 7.40 34.89
CA ALA A 390 21.05 8.20 35.38
C ALA A 390 21.14 8.21 36.92
N ALA A 391 19.98 8.23 37.60
CA ALA A 391 19.92 8.17 39.07
C ALA A 391 20.21 6.75 39.61
N TYR A 392 19.64 5.73 38.95
CA TYR A 392 19.70 4.32 39.37
C TYR A 392 20.04 3.41 38.18
N PRO A 393 21.32 3.25 37.81
CA PRO A 393 21.72 2.60 36.55
C PRO A 393 21.24 1.16 36.42
N PHE A 394 21.43 0.33 37.46
CA PHE A 394 21.02 -1.08 37.40
C PHE A 394 19.50 -1.24 37.38
N LEU A 395 18.79 -0.48 38.21
CA LEU A 395 17.33 -0.56 38.27
C LEU A 395 16.70 -0.04 36.97
N GLY A 396 17.17 1.11 36.49
CA GLY A 396 16.71 1.72 35.26
C GLY A 396 16.97 0.83 34.05
N ALA A 397 18.19 0.31 33.89
CA ALA A 397 18.53 -0.60 32.79
C ALA A 397 17.69 -1.89 32.83
N THR A 398 17.45 -2.44 34.02
CA THR A 398 16.62 -3.65 34.20
C THR A 398 15.16 -3.39 33.81
N LEU A 399 14.57 -2.29 34.28
CA LEU A 399 13.21 -1.90 33.95
C LEU A 399 13.06 -1.61 32.45
N LEU A 400 14.06 -0.99 31.84
CA LEU A 400 14.07 -0.67 30.42
C LEU A 400 14.17 -1.94 29.57
N GLY A 401 15.05 -2.88 29.93
CA GLY A 401 15.13 -4.21 29.30
C GLY A 401 13.84 -5.02 29.44
N LEU A 402 13.23 -5.02 30.64
CA LEU A 402 11.95 -5.68 30.90
C LEU A 402 10.81 -5.05 30.07
N GLY A 403 10.79 -3.72 29.96
CA GLY A 403 9.82 -2.98 29.15
C GLY A 403 9.92 -3.31 27.66
N VAL A 404 11.14 -3.32 27.11
CA VAL A 404 11.39 -3.75 25.72
C VAL A 404 10.96 -5.20 25.51
N TRP A 405 11.22 -6.08 26.48
CA TRP A 405 10.83 -7.49 26.42
C TRP A 405 9.31 -7.67 26.40
N LEU A 406 8.59 -6.99 27.29
CA LEU A 406 7.13 -7.01 27.36
C LEU A 406 6.49 -6.43 26.10
N LEU A 407 6.94 -5.27 25.62
CA LEU A 407 6.43 -4.66 24.40
C LEU A 407 6.58 -5.58 23.19
N ARG A 408 7.71 -6.28 23.09
CA ARG A 408 7.95 -7.24 22.01
C ARG A 408 7.09 -8.49 22.13
N ALA A 409 6.85 -8.99 23.33
CA ALA A 409 5.93 -10.10 23.56
C ALA A 409 4.49 -9.72 23.15
N VAL A 410 4.05 -8.50 23.49
CA VAL A 410 2.73 -7.97 23.09
C VAL A 410 2.63 -7.85 21.57
N SER A 411 3.67 -7.33 20.90
CA SER A 411 3.72 -7.26 19.43
C SER A 411 3.59 -8.64 18.77
N LEU A 412 4.29 -9.66 19.28
CA LEU A 412 4.21 -11.03 18.77
C LEU A 412 2.82 -11.63 18.97
N ALA A 413 2.21 -11.40 20.13
CA ALA A 413 0.84 -11.84 20.42
C ALA A 413 -0.18 -11.14 19.50
N ALA A 414 -0.02 -9.84 19.25
CA ALA A 414 -0.90 -9.06 18.38
C ALA A 414 -0.84 -9.52 16.92
N ASP A 415 0.37 -9.75 16.38
CA ASP A 415 0.58 -10.24 15.01
C ASP A 415 -0.09 -11.62 14.79
N HIS A 416 0.02 -12.52 15.77
CA HIS A 416 -0.66 -13.82 15.70
C HIS A 416 -2.17 -13.72 15.82
N LEU A 417 -2.69 -12.83 16.67
CA LEU A 417 -4.13 -12.60 16.77
C LEU A 417 -4.69 -11.99 15.48
N SER A 418 -3.94 -11.12 14.81
CA SER A 418 -4.32 -10.61 13.49
C SER A 418 -4.43 -11.75 12.48
N LYS A 419 -3.35 -12.54 12.33
CA LYS A 419 -3.31 -13.71 11.44
C LYS A 419 -4.42 -14.72 11.73
N ARG A 420 -4.77 -14.91 13.00
CA ARG A 420 -5.85 -15.84 13.39
C ARG A 420 -7.24 -15.28 13.08
N ARG A 421 -7.45 -13.97 13.27
CA ARG A 421 -8.70 -13.28 12.93
C ARG A 421 -8.90 -13.22 11.42
N GLU A 422 -7.83 -13.01 10.66
CA GLU A 422 -7.82 -13.11 9.20
C GLU A 422 -8.21 -14.51 8.73
N ALA A 423 -7.68 -15.57 9.38
CA ALA A 423 -7.95 -16.95 8.98
C ALA A 423 -9.32 -17.51 9.41
N ARG A 424 -9.93 -17.01 10.50
CA ARG A 424 -11.13 -17.65 11.12
C ARG A 424 -12.23 -16.68 11.57
N GLY A 425 -12.08 -15.39 11.29
CA GLY A 425 -12.94 -14.34 11.80
C GLY A 425 -12.74 -14.09 13.30
N ARG A 426 -13.32 -12.98 13.80
CA ARG A 426 -13.21 -12.57 15.21
C ARG A 426 -14.12 -13.43 16.09
N LYS A 427 -13.53 -14.22 17.01
CA LYS A 427 -14.27 -15.07 17.95
C LYS A 427 -14.21 -14.49 19.36
N TRP A 428 -15.27 -14.71 20.16
CA TRP A 428 -15.36 -14.19 21.52
C TRP A 428 -14.24 -14.74 22.45
N TYR A 429 -13.75 -15.95 22.18
CA TYR A 429 -12.71 -16.60 22.98
C TYR A 429 -11.28 -16.25 22.54
N ASP A 430 -11.08 -15.40 21.53
CA ASP A 430 -9.72 -15.04 21.08
C ASP A 430 -8.91 -14.32 22.17
N GLY A 431 -9.58 -13.54 23.03
CA GLY A 431 -8.93 -12.93 24.19
C GLY A 431 -8.48 -13.96 25.23
N LEU A 432 -9.30 -14.97 25.50
CA LEU A 432 -8.97 -16.06 26.42
C LEU A 432 -7.80 -16.90 25.87
N TRP A 433 -7.82 -17.15 24.55
CA TRP A 433 -6.75 -17.88 23.88
C TRP A 433 -5.41 -17.12 23.89
N ALA A 434 -5.45 -15.79 23.71
CA ALA A 434 -4.28 -14.94 23.86
C ALA A 434 -3.69 -15.03 25.27
N LEU A 435 -4.54 -15.05 26.29
CA LEU A 435 -4.14 -15.08 27.69
C LEU A 435 -3.45 -16.41 28.05
N VAL A 436 -4.00 -17.53 27.59
CA VAL A 436 -3.44 -18.87 27.80
C VAL A 436 -2.09 -19.06 27.11
N ARG A 437 -1.87 -18.41 25.96
CA ARG A 437 -0.64 -18.58 25.17
C ARG A 437 0.41 -17.49 25.40
N SER A 438 0.05 -16.40 26.06
CA SER A 438 0.95 -15.31 26.43
C SER A 438 2.26 -15.74 27.10
N PRO A 439 2.33 -16.81 27.93
CA PRO A 439 3.60 -17.28 28.49
C PRO A 439 4.60 -17.76 27.42
N TRP A 440 4.11 -18.30 26.31
CA TRP A 440 4.96 -18.77 25.22
C TRP A 440 5.51 -17.62 24.37
N ASP A 441 4.71 -16.57 24.18
CA ASP A 441 5.14 -15.38 23.45
C ASP A 441 6.20 -14.59 24.24
N LEU A 442 6.13 -14.61 25.58
CA LEU A 442 7.19 -14.11 26.46
C LEU A 442 8.51 -14.86 26.25
N VAL A 443 8.49 -16.19 26.22
CA VAL A 443 9.69 -17.01 25.98
C VAL A 443 10.27 -16.77 24.59
N ARG A 444 9.42 -16.70 23.56
CA ARG A 444 9.86 -16.43 22.18
C ARG A 444 10.46 -15.04 21.98
N ALA A 445 10.06 -14.06 22.79
CA ALA A 445 10.61 -12.71 22.69
C ALA A 445 12.09 -12.65 23.13
N ILE A 446 12.55 -13.55 24.01
CA ILE A 446 13.88 -13.49 24.69
C ILE A 446 15.06 -13.35 23.72
N PRO A 447 15.24 -14.19 22.68
CA PRO A 447 16.45 -14.14 21.85
C PRO A 447 16.51 -12.84 21.05
N GLY A 448 15.36 -12.44 20.53
CA GLY A 448 15.22 -11.21 19.78
C GLY A 448 15.47 -9.98 20.63
N THR A 449 14.94 -9.95 21.85
CA THR A 449 15.14 -8.83 22.79
C THR A 449 16.58 -8.75 23.22
N ALA A 450 17.22 -9.88 23.53
CA ALA A 450 18.64 -9.94 23.88
C ALA A 450 19.53 -9.38 22.75
N ALA A 451 19.26 -9.75 21.49
CA ALA A 451 19.99 -9.23 20.35
C ALA A 451 19.80 -7.71 20.16
N LEU A 452 18.56 -7.22 20.30
CA LEU A 452 18.26 -5.78 20.18
C LEU A 452 18.91 -4.97 21.30
N THR A 453 18.81 -5.43 22.55
CA THR A 453 19.42 -4.77 23.71
C THR A 453 20.95 -4.79 23.63
N ALA A 454 21.54 -5.88 23.13
CA ALA A 454 22.99 -5.95 22.93
C ALA A 454 23.46 -4.95 21.88
N LEU A 455 22.82 -4.91 20.70
CA LEU A 455 23.19 -4.01 19.61
C LEU A 455 23.07 -2.54 20.02
N THR A 456 21.92 -2.17 20.60
CA THR A 456 21.65 -0.79 21.04
C THR A 456 22.51 -0.41 22.25
N GLY A 457 22.83 -1.37 23.11
CA GLY A 457 23.76 -1.21 24.23
C GLY A 457 25.18 -0.88 23.77
N VAL A 458 25.68 -1.52 22.71
CA VAL A 458 27.00 -1.21 22.13
C VAL A 458 27.06 0.24 21.64
N ILE A 459 26.01 0.71 20.95
CA ILE A 459 25.93 2.09 20.45
C ILE A 459 25.91 3.08 21.63
N ALA A 460 25.09 2.82 22.65
CA ALA A 460 25.03 3.64 23.85
C ALA A 460 26.37 3.69 24.61
N ALA A 461 27.06 2.55 24.71
CA ALA A 461 28.37 2.45 25.34
C ALA A 461 29.44 3.23 24.58
N ALA A 462 29.43 3.18 23.23
CA ALA A 462 30.36 3.96 22.41
C ALA A 462 30.19 5.48 22.63
N VAL A 463 28.94 5.96 22.70
CA VAL A 463 28.67 7.37 23.01
C VAL A 463 29.08 7.71 24.45
N ALA A 464 28.81 6.83 25.41
CA ALA A 464 29.22 7.03 26.80
C ALA A 464 30.74 7.19 26.95
N VAL A 465 31.53 6.36 26.25
CA VAL A 465 33.00 6.48 26.20
C VAL A 465 33.42 7.82 25.60
N GLY A 466 32.77 8.28 24.53
CA GLY A 466 33.00 9.61 23.97
C GLY A 466 32.69 10.74 24.95
N CYS A 467 31.58 10.66 25.69
CA CYS A 467 31.23 11.65 26.72
C CYS A 467 32.23 11.66 27.88
N LEU A 468 32.75 10.50 28.28
CA LEU A 468 33.81 10.40 29.29
C LEU A 468 35.12 11.01 28.80
N ALA A 469 35.45 10.86 27.50
CA ALA A 469 36.62 11.50 26.89
C ALA A 469 36.50 13.05 26.85
N LEU A 470 35.29 13.59 26.97
CA LEU A 470 35.01 15.02 27.09
C LEU A 470 34.92 15.50 28.55
N GLU A 471 35.33 14.66 29.51
CA GLU A 471 35.32 14.95 30.95
C GLU A 471 33.94 15.35 31.51
N LEU A 472 32.86 14.86 30.90
CA LEU A 472 31.50 15.14 31.37
C LEU A 472 31.18 14.41 32.68
N PRO A 473 30.32 14.97 33.56
CA PRO A 473 29.88 14.30 34.78
C PRO A 473 29.23 12.94 34.50
N LEU A 474 29.48 11.94 35.34
CA LEU A 474 28.96 10.57 35.17
C LEU A 474 27.42 10.52 35.03
N THR A 475 26.71 11.40 35.73
CA THR A 475 25.25 11.55 35.60
C THR A 475 24.83 11.95 34.18
N VAL A 476 25.56 12.88 33.55
CA VAL A 476 25.33 13.34 32.17
C VAL A 476 25.67 12.23 31.18
N VAL A 477 26.78 11.51 31.39
CA VAL A 477 27.19 10.36 30.58
C VAL A 477 26.09 9.29 30.55
N LEU A 478 25.57 8.91 31.73
CA LEU A 478 24.52 7.89 31.86
C LEU A 478 23.19 8.34 31.26
N TYR A 479 22.83 9.61 31.43
CA TYR A 479 21.63 10.19 30.83
C TYR A 479 21.68 10.16 29.30
N VAL A 480 22.81 10.60 28.71
CA VAL A 480 23.02 10.59 27.25
C VAL A 480 23.03 9.16 26.72
N ALA A 481 23.72 8.23 27.39
CA ALA A 481 23.76 6.83 27.01
C ALA A 481 22.35 6.20 27.01
N ALA A 482 21.53 6.48 28.03
CA ALA A 482 20.16 5.98 28.10
C ALA A 482 19.28 6.56 26.97
N MET A 483 19.43 7.85 26.66
CA MET A 483 18.69 8.48 25.56
C MET A 483 19.06 7.90 24.19
N VAL A 484 20.36 7.66 23.96
CA VAL A 484 20.86 7.01 22.74
C VAL A 484 20.36 5.58 22.64
N PHE A 485 20.37 4.83 23.74
CA PHE A 485 19.82 3.47 23.79
C PHE A 485 18.35 3.44 23.35
N MET A 486 17.51 4.29 23.93
CA MET A 486 16.09 4.36 23.60
C MET A 486 15.83 4.80 22.17
N SER A 487 16.59 5.80 21.69
CA SER A 487 16.47 6.30 20.31
C SER A 487 16.89 5.23 19.30
N ALA A 488 17.99 4.51 19.58
CA ALA A 488 18.46 3.41 18.74
C ALA A 488 17.48 2.24 18.76
N ALA A 489 16.92 1.88 19.93
CA ALA A 489 15.91 0.82 20.04
C ALA A 489 14.61 1.17 19.29
N TRP A 490 14.20 2.44 19.31
CA TRP A 490 13.05 2.95 18.56
C TRP A 490 13.26 2.85 17.04
N LEU A 491 14.43 3.26 16.54
CA LEU A 491 14.75 3.20 15.11
C LEU A 491 14.94 1.76 14.63
N ALA A 492 15.62 0.93 15.42
CA ALA A 492 15.99 -0.44 15.06
C ALA A 492 14.83 -1.44 15.12
N SER A 493 13.70 -1.11 15.77
CA SER A 493 12.57 -2.04 15.91
C SER A 493 11.24 -1.44 15.48
N GLN A 494 10.77 -1.82 14.29
CA GLN A 494 9.41 -1.53 13.82
C GLN A 494 8.35 -2.06 14.78
N ARG A 495 8.55 -3.27 15.31
CA ARG A 495 7.64 -3.88 16.31
C ARG A 495 7.42 -3.00 17.55
N VAL A 496 8.45 -2.31 18.03
CA VAL A 496 8.32 -1.37 19.16
C VAL A 496 7.48 -0.16 18.74
N ARG A 497 7.70 0.37 17.54
CA ARG A 497 6.94 1.51 16.98
C ARG A 497 5.47 1.17 16.76
N ASP A 498 5.18 -0.01 16.21
CA ASP A 498 3.81 -0.45 15.90
C ASP A 498 2.96 -0.68 17.16
N THR A 499 3.61 -1.07 18.27
CA THR A 499 2.92 -1.34 19.54
C THR A 499 2.70 -0.07 20.36
N VAL A 500 3.68 0.84 20.37
CA VAL A 500 3.65 2.08 21.16
C VAL A 500 2.92 3.21 20.43
N GLY A 501 3.02 3.26 19.09
CA GLY A 501 2.45 4.30 18.25
C GLY A 501 0.94 4.49 18.42
N PRO A 502 0.10 3.44 18.39
CA PRO A 502 -1.33 3.55 18.63
C PRO A 502 -1.68 4.06 20.03
N VAL A 503 -0.95 3.65 21.07
CA VAL A 503 -1.17 4.09 22.46
C VAL A 503 -0.79 5.56 22.63
N ALA A 504 0.35 5.97 22.05
CA ALA A 504 0.77 7.37 22.03
C ALA A 504 -0.22 8.25 21.24
N ARG A 505 -0.75 7.74 20.11
CA ARG A 505 -1.81 8.38 19.31
C ARG A 505 -3.15 8.50 20.05
N ALA A 506 -3.52 7.50 20.84
CA ALA A 506 -4.71 7.57 21.68
C ALA A 506 -4.55 8.56 22.84
N ALA A 507 -3.36 8.60 23.47
CA ALA A 507 -3.07 9.47 24.62
C ALA A 507 -3.08 10.98 24.28
N SER A 508 -3.03 11.32 22.99
CA SER A 508 -2.92 12.67 22.45
C SER A 508 -4.18 13.14 21.72
N SER A 509 -5.27 12.35 21.76
CA SER A 509 -6.47 12.62 20.96
C SER A 509 -7.40 13.74 21.48
N PRO A 510 -7.37 14.23 22.75
CA PRO A 510 -8.17 15.40 23.13
C PRO A 510 -7.38 16.72 23.09
N SER A 511 -7.98 17.76 22.51
CA SER A 511 -7.46 19.14 22.52
C SER A 511 -7.27 19.67 23.97
N GLN A 512 -6.20 20.44 24.16
CA GLN A 512 -5.70 21.04 25.41
C GLN A 512 -5.09 20.12 26.49
N ARG A 513 -5.57 18.88 26.70
CA ARG A 513 -5.03 17.99 27.76
C ARG A 513 -3.60 17.52 27.50
N TRP A 514 -3.22 17.39 26.23
CA TRP A 514 -1.88 16.92 25.85
C TRP A 514 -0.78 17.96 26.17
N VAL A 515 -1.06 19.26 26.08
CA VAL A 515 -0.08 20.32 26.42
C VAL A 515 0.21 20.26 27.92
N VAL A 516 -0.83 20.11 28.73
CA VAL A 516 -0.70 19.92 30.18
C VAL A 516 0.06 18.63 30.49
N ALA A 517 -0.18 17.55 29.74
CA ALA A 517 0.56 16.30 29.89
C ALA A 517 2.05 16.43 29.49
N VAL A 518 2.36 17.10 28.37
CA VAL A 518 3.74 17.32 27.92
C VAL A 518 4.48 18.25 28.87
N VAL A 519 3.86 19.36 29.29
CA VAL A 519 4.44 20.28 30.28
C VAL A 519 4.62 19.57 31.62
N GLY A 520 3.65 18.78 32.06
CA GLY A 520 3.75 17.95 33.27
C GLY A 520 4.88 16.93 33.18
N LEU A 521 4.99 16.20 32.08
CA LEU A 521 6.08 15.25 31.83
C LEU A 521 7.44 15.95 31.74
N ALA A 522 7.53 17.13 31.12
CA ALA A 522 8.75 17.91 31.06
C ALA A 522 9.17 18.42 32.45
N ILE A 523 8.23 18.84 33.30
CA ILE A 523 8.48 19.20 34.70
C ILE A 523 8.97 17.98 35.49
N ILE A 524 8.34 16.82 35.30
CA ILE A 524 8.78 15.57 35.93
C ILE A 524 10.19 15.19 35.45
N ALA A 525 10.47 15.28 34.14
CA ALA A 525 11.79 15.00 33.59
C ALA A 525 12.85 15.93 34.18
N ALA A 526 12.55 17.24 34.28
CA ALA A 526 13.44 18.21 34.89
C ALA A 526 13.64 17.97 36.39
N ALA A 527 12.58 17.60 37.12
CA ALA A 527 12.66 17.27 38.55
C ALA A 527 13.47 16.00 38.81
N VAL A 528 13.28 14.95 37.99
CA VAL A 528 14.07 13.70 38.06
C VAL A 528 15.53 13.97 37.70
N GLY A 529 15.80 14.76 36.65
CA GLY A 529 17.16 15.14 36.27
C GLY A 529 17.86 15.98 37.35
N TRP A 530 17.15 16.93 37.95
CA TRP A 530 17.66 17.72 39.07
C TRP A 530 17.89 16.87 40.32
N TYR A 531 16.97 15.96 40.65
CA TYR A 531 17.13 15.02 41.76
C TYR A 531 18.35 14.10 41.54
N ALA A 532 18.53 13.56 40.33
CA ALA A 532 19.69 12.77 39.96
C ALA A 532 21.01 13.55 40.06
N ALA A 533 20.99 14.84 39.71
CA ALA A 533 22.15 15.72 39.83
C ALA A 533 22.51 16.04 41.30
N GLN A 534 21.52 16.14 42.19
CA GLN A 534 21.72 16.43 43.61
C GLN A 534 22.14 15.20 44.43
N MET A 535 21.51 14.04 44.19
CA MET A 535 21.79 12.80 44.92
C MET A 535 23.01 12.03 44.38
N GLY A 536 23.47 12.36 43.18
CA GLY A 536 24.52 11.60 42.50
C GLY A 536 24.01 10.24 41.97
N VAL A 537 24.93 9.43 41.45
CA VAL A 537 24.62 8.11 40.89
C VAL A 537 24.58 7.07 42.01
N SER A 538 23.41 6.51 42.29
CA SER A 538 23.25 5.41 43.23
C SER A 538 23.15 4.09 42.48
N TRP A 539 24.10 3.18 42.73
CA TRP A 539 24.10 1.87 42.10
C TRP A 539 23.11 0.89 42.76
N VAL A 540 22.70 1.13 44.02
CA VAL A 540 21.73 0.29 44.76
C VAL A 540 20.78 1.18 45.59
N PRO A 541 19.44 1.07 45.46
CA PRO A 541 18.48 1.93 46.16
C PRO A 541 18.47 1.80 47.70
N LEU A 542 19.23 0.85 48.26
CA LEU A 542 19.18 0.46 49.68
C LEU A 542 20.37 0.97 50.51
N ASP A 543 21.30 1.72 49.93
CA ASP A 543 22.49 2.19 50.67
C ASP A 543 22.13 3.14 51.85
N ASP A 544 20.95 3.76 51.81
CA ASP A 544 20.42 4.61 52.91
C ASP A 544 19.76 3.83 54.05
N VAL A 545 19.59 2.51 53.93
CA VAL A 545 19.19 1.67 55.08
C VAL A 545 20.42 1.51 55.96
N ARG A 546 20.57 2.43 56.92
CA ARG A 546 21.55 2.37 58.01
C ARG A 546 21.75 0.92 58.43
N SER A 547 23.02 0.49 58.39
CA SER A 547 23.56 -0.85 58.65
C SER A 547 23.16 -1.53 59.98
N GLY A 548 22.24 -0.94 60.75
CA GLY A 548 21.73 -1.46 62.02
C GLY A 548 20.48 -2.36 61.93
N GLN A 549 19.75 -2.43 60.81
CA GLN A 549 18.46 -3.16 60.74
C GLN A 549 18.38 -4.37 59.80
N LEU A 550 19.46 -4.75 59.11
CA LEU A 550 19.45 -5.94 58.25
C LEU A 550 19.83 -7.22 59.03
N PRO A 551 19.06 -8.32 58.91
CA PRO A 551 19.42 -9.63 59.45
C PRO A 551 20.81 -10.08 58.98
N GLY A 552 21.60 -10.67 59.87
CA GLY A 552 23.03 -10.93 59.66
C GLY A 552 23.40 -11.65 58.35
N VAL A 553 22.49 -12.49 57.85
CA VAL A 553 22.68 -13.25 56.60
C VAL A 553 22.81 -12.35 55.36
N VAL A 554 22.06 -11.24 55.31
CA VAL A 554 22.11 -10.30 54.17
C VAL A 554 23.40 -9.48 54.18
N ARG A 555 23.95 -9.25 55.39
CA ARG A 555 25.19 -8.50 55.61
C ARG A 555 26.42 -9.24 55.08
N ASP A 556 26.44 -10.56 55.24
CA ASP A 556 27.54 -11.42 54.78
C ASP A 556 27.51 -11.64 53.26
N VAL A 557 26.33 -11.67 52.64
CA VAL A 557 26.20 -11.76 51.18
C VAL A 557 26.69 -10.46 50.51
N LEU A 558 26.33 -9.31 51.06
CA LEU A 558 26.76 -8.01 50.52
C LEU A 558 28.26 -7.73 50.74
N ARG A 559 28.87 -8.26 51.81
CA ARG A 559 30.33 -8.15 52.04
C ARG A 559 31.18 -8.99 51.10
N ARG A 560 30.63 -10.06 50.52
CA ARG A 560 31.34 -10.89 49.52
C ARG A 560 31.20 -10.37 48.09
N ALA A 561 30.26 -9.44 47.87
CA ALA A 561 29.97 -8.85 46.56
C ALA A 561 30.66 -7.49 46.33
N ARG A 562 31.22 -6.88 47.39
CA ARG A 562 32.25 -5.83 47.31
C ARG A 562 33.62 -6.50 47.32
#